data_AF-A0A1H3B9Q5-F1
#
_entry.id   AF-A0A1H3B9Q5-F1
#
_cell.length_a   1.000
_cell.length_b   1.000
_cell.length_c   1.000
_cell.angle_alpha   90.00
_cell.angle_beta   90.00
_cell.angle_gamma   90.00
#
_symmetry.space_group_name_H-M   'P 1'
#
loop_
_entity.id
_entity.type
_entity.pdbx_description
1 polymer ?
#
loop_
_entity_poly.entity_id
_entity_poly.type
_entity_poly.pdbx_seq_one_letter_code
_entity_poly.pdbx_strand_id
1 'polypeptide(L)'
;MQPLHDNWARLIDEITTLEQATDALAPAPAAAPLTREQLQTVVAHLLQALSYDLGAVEPLLAQLRAAAPDATVAAAVAAIAEQFEVFAIDDALALTHALRTRLDTETDVASC
;
A
#
# COMPACT_ATOMS: atom_id res chain seq x y z
N MET A 1 -35.73 9.01 -25.16
CA MET A 1 -34.97 7.88 -24.57
C MET A 1 -33.51 8.29 -24.39
N GLN A 2 -33.22 9.25 -23.49
CA GLN A 2 -31.87 9.73 -23.14
C GLN A 2 -31.46 9.60 -21.66
N PRO A 3 -32.32 9.28 -20.67
CA PRO A 3 -31.93 9.43 -19.25
C PRO A 3 -30.94 8.38 -18.76
N LEU A 4 -30.80 7.25 -19.48
CA LEU A 4 -29.85 6.21 -19.11
C LEU A 4 -28.41 6.69 -19.37
N HIS A 5 -28.17 7.31 -20.54
CA HIS A 5 -26.83 7.73 -20.95
C HIS A 5 -26.26 8.82 -20.04
N ASP A 6 -27.12 9.76 -19.63
CA ASP A 6 -26.76 10.84 -18.71
C ASP A 6 -26.42 10.30 -17.31
N ASN A 7 -27.11 9.23 -16.89
CA ASN A 7 -26.85 8.57 -15.61
C ASN A 7 -25.50 7.82 -15.64
N TRP A 8 -25.20 7.11 -16.72
CA TRP A 8 -23.89 6.44 -16.89
C TRP A 8 -22.73 7.42 -16.91
N ALA A 9 -22.86 8.56 -17.61
CA ALA A 9 -21.82 9.58 -17.66
C ALA A 9 -21.54 10.18 -16.27
N ARG A 10 -22.60 10.45 -15.50
CA ARG A 10 -22.48 10.94 -14.12
C ARG A 10 -21.80 9.92 -13.21
N LEU A 11 -22.15 8.64 -13.35
CA LEU A 11 -21.60 7.57 -12.50
C LEU A 11 -20.10 7.36 -12.77
N ILE A 12 -19.67 7.51 -14.03
CA ILE A 12 -18.24 7.48 -14.42
C ILE A 12 -17.49 8.69 -13.85
N ASP A 13 -18.10 9.88 -13.87
CA ASP A 13 -17.50 11.11 -13.32
C ASP A 13 -17.35 11.05 -11.79
N GLU A 14 -18.34 10.48 -11.08
CA GLU A 14 -18.27 10.25 -9.64
C GLU A 14 -17.15 9.26 -9.27
N ILE A 15 -16.96 8.17 -10.04
CA ILE A 15 -15.85 7.21 -9.84
C ILE A 15 -14.49 7.88 -10.12
N THR A 16 -14.37 8.62 -11.21
CA THR A 16 -13.12 9.31 -11.58
C THR A 16 -12.72 10.35 -10.53
N THR A 17 -13.70 11.05 -9.93
CA THR A 17 -13.48 12.02 -8.86
C THR A 17 -13.06 11.35 -7.54
N LEU A 18 -13.59 10.16 -7.25
CA LEU A 18 -13.20 9.34 -6.09
C LEU A 18 -11.75 8.83 -6.21
N GLU A 19 -11.34 8.41 -7.40
CA GLU A 19 -9.95 8.03 -7.70
C GLU A 19 -9.00 9.23 -7.55
N GLN A 20 -9.40 10.41 -8.02
CA GLN A 20 -8.60 11.65 -7.88
C GLN A 20 -8.53 12.19 -6.45
N ALA A 21 -9.55 11.95 -5.62
CA ALA A 21 -9.49 12.30 -4.19
C ALA A 21 -8.48 11.42 -3.42
N THR A 22 -8.13 10.25 -3.97
CA THR A 22 -7.06 9.38 -3.46
C THR A 22 -5.68 9.79 -4.01
N ASP A 23 -5.64 10.34 -5.22
CA ASP A 23 -4.42 10.81 -5.91
C ASP A 23 -3.91 12.18 -5.43
N ALA A 24 -4.60 12.87 -4.51
CA ALA A 24 -4.16 14.13 -3.92
C ALA A 24 -2.98 14.01 -2.93
N LEU A 25 -2.12 13.00 -3.11
CA LEU A 25 -0.78 12.92 -2.55
C LEU A 25 0.21 13.42 -3.61
N ALA A 26 0.35 14.74 -3.67
CA ALA A 26 1.46 15.38 -4.38
C ALA A 26 2.80 14.68 -4.03
N PRO A 27 3.76 14.58 -4.96
CA PRO A 27 5.03 13.93 -4.69
C PRO A 27 5.74 14.70 -3.56
N ALA A 28 5.72 14.12 -2.36
CA ALA A 28 6.38 14.71 -1.21
C ALA A 28 7.90 14.73 -1.47
N PRO A 29 8.61 15.82 -1.13
CA PRO A 29 10.06 15.88 -1.22
C PRO A 29 10.65 14.74 -0.41
N ALA A 30 11.70 14.09 -0.95
CA ALA A 30 12.44 12.95 -0.39
C ALA A 30 12.11 12.71 1.09
N ALA A 31 11.15 11.81 1.32
CA ALA A 31 10.53 11.64 2.61
C ALA A 31 11.62 11.35 3.66
N ALA A 32 11.59 12.11 4.75
CA ALA A 32 12.26 11.70 5.96
C ALA A 32 11.91 10.21 6.22
N PRO A 33 12.87 9.40 6.75
CA PRO A 33 12.61 7.99 7.02
C PRO A 33 11.27 7.85 7.75
N LEU A 34 10.35 7.06 7.20
CA LEU A 34 9.01 6.92 7.78
C LEU A 34 9.17 6.47 9.24
N THR A 35 8.37 7.07 10.12
CA THR A 35 8.30 6.58 11.49
C THR A 35 7.70 5.17 11.47
N ARG A 36 7.98 4.37 12.50
CA ARG A 36 7.49 2.98 12.56
C ARG A 36 5.95 2.90 12.48
N GLU A 37 5.24 3.86 13.08
CA GLU A 37 3.78 3.98 13.00
C GLU A 37 3.29 4.24 11.55
N GLN A 38 4.01 5.07 10.80
CA GLN A 38 3.72 5.30 9.39
C GLN A 38 4.00 4.04 8.57
N LEU A 39 5.08 3.32 8.88
CA LEU A 39 5.41 2.06 8.22
C LEU A 39 4.35 0.99 8.46
N GLN A 40 3.85 0.85 9.70
CA GLN A 40 2.71 -0.02 10.04
C GLN A 40 1.45 0.38 9.26
N THR A 41 1.18 1.69 9.13
CA THR A 41 0.03 2.20 8.38
C THR A 41 0.14 1.82 6.90
N VAL A 42 1.30 2.03 6.28
CA VAL A 42 1.53 1.68 4.87
C VAL A 42 1.45 0.17 4.65
N VAL A 43 1.98 -0.64 5.56
CA VAL A 43 1.84 -2.12 5.51
C VAL A 43 0.37 -2.56 5.67
N ALA A 44 -0.42 -1.88 6.50
CA ALA A 44 -1.84 -2.15 6.63
C ALA A 44 -2.61 -1.80 5.34
N HIS A 45 -2.27 -0.68 4.70
CA HIS A 45 -2.83 -0.33 3.39
C HIS A 45 -2.41 -1.32 2.30
N LEU A 46 -1.16 -1.83 2.35
CA LEU A 46 -0.68 -2.84 1.41
C LEU A 46 -1.47 -4.16 1.54
N LEU A 47 -1.82 -4.59 2.76
CA LEU A 47 -2.69 -5.75 2.97
C LEU A 47 -4.08 -5.54 2.35
N GLN A 48 -4.65 -4.35 2.50
CA GLN A 48 -5.93 -4.02 1.89
C GLN A 48 -5.82 -4.01 0.37
N ALA A 49 -4.78 -3.38 -0.18
CA ALA A 49 -4.54 -3.30 -1.62
C ALA A 49 -4.38 -4.70 -2.25
N LEU A 50 -3.57 -5.57 -1.64
CA LEU A 50 -3.44 -6.97 -2.09
C LEU A 50 -4.76 -7.75 -2.08
N SER A 51 -5.73 -7.35 -1.24
CA SER A 51 -7.03 -8.03 -1.13
C SER A 51 -8.12 -7.43 -2.03
N TYR A 52 -8.08 -6.12 -2.26
CA TYR A 52 -9.22 -5.37 -2.83
C TYR A 52 -8.84 -4.38 -3.93
N ASP A 53 -7.58 -3.97 -4.03
CA ASP A 53 -7.11 -2.97 -4.99
C ASP A 53 -5.65 -3.22 -5.39
N LEU A 54 -5.46 -4.11 -6.37
CA LEU A 54 -4.14 -4.44 -6.87
C LEU A 54 -3.47 -3.25 -7.59
N GLY A 55 -4.23 -2.25 -8.03
CA GLY A 55 -3.69 -1.05 -8.66
C GLY A 55 -2.92 -0.16 -7.68
N ALA A 56 -3.30 -0.17 -6.40
CA ALA A 56 -2.63 0.57 -5.34
C ALA A 56 -1.38 -0.15 -4.78
N VAL A 57 -1.10 -1.40 -5.16
CA VAL A 57 0.00 -2.19 -4.57
C VAL A 57 1.37 -1.64 -4.96
N GLU A 58 1.60 -1.37 -6.24
CA GLU A 58 2.89 -0.88 -6.75
C GLU A 58 3.34 0.46 -6.12
N PRO A 59 2.48 1.51 -6.02
CA PRO A 59 2.89 2.75 -5.36
C PRO A 59 3.17 2.57 -3.86
N LEU A 60 2.43 1.70 -3.17
CA LEU A 60 2.68 1.39 -1.75
C LEU A 60 4.01 0.65 -1.55
N LEU A 61 4.36 -0.29 -2.43
CA LEU A 61 5.66 -0.97 -2.41
C LEU A 61 6.82 0.00 -2.68
N ALA A 62 6.67 0.92 -3.63
CA ALA A 62 7.66 1.95 -3.90
C ALA A 62 7.87 2.87 -2.67
N GLN A 63 6.79 3.27 -2.00
CA GLN A 63 6.85 4.05 -0.78
C GLN A 63 7.57 3.31 0.36
N LEU A 64 7.26 2.02 0.58
CA LEU A 64 7.92 1.20 1.59
C LEU A 64 9.42 1.01 1.30
N ARG A 65 9.82 0.83 0.04
CA ARG A 65 11.23 0.73 -0.35
C ARG A 65 11.99 2.03 -0.07
N ALA A 66 11.40 3.17 -0.42
CA ALA A 66 12.02 4.47 -0.22
C ALA A 66 12.20 4.82 1.28
N ALA A 67 11.34 4.26 2.12
CA ALA A 67 11.28 4.55 3.54
C ALA A 67 11.77 3.42 4.46
N ALA A 68 12.32 2.34 3.89
CA ALA A 68 12.76 1.19 4.66
C ALA A 68 13.86 1.61 5.67
N PRO A 69 13.67 1.36 6.98
CA PRO A 69 14.62 1.77 8.01
C PRO A 69 15.90 0.92 8.01
N ASP A 70 15.82 -0.30 7.48
CA ASP A 70 16.94 -1.23 7.41
C ASP A 70 16.85 -2.18 6.21
N ALA A 71 17.94 -2.90 5.97
CA ALA A 71 18.07 -3.86 4.87
C ALA A 71 17.10 -5.05 4.98
N THR A 72 16.62 -5.37 6.18
CA THR A 72 15.72 -6.50 6.40
C THR A 72 14.30 -6.14 5.98
N VAL A 73 13.84 -4.93 6.32
CA VAL A 73 12.56 -4.40 5.82
C VAL A 73 12.63 -4.24 4.30
N ALA A 74 13.73 -3.71 3.76
CA ALA A 74 13.90 -3.59 2.32
C ALA A 74 13.83 -4.95 1.60
N ALA A 75 14.46 -5.99 2.16
CA ALA A 75 14.40 -7.35 1.60
C ALA A 75 12.99 -7.96 1.67
N ALA A 76 12.25 -7.74 2.76
CA ALA A 76 10.87 -8.20 2.88
C ALA A 76 9.96 -7.54 1.84
N VAL A 77 10.10 -6.23 1.63
CA VAL A 77 9.33 -5.48 0.63
C VAL A 77 9.69 -5.93 -0.80
N ALA A 78 10.96 -6.24 -1.07
CA ALA A 78 11.38 -6.81 -2.35
C ALA A 78 10.73 -8.18 -2.60
N ALA A 79 10.72 -9.07 -1.60
CA ALA A 79 10.08 -10.39 -1.72
C ALA A 79 8.57 -10.28 -1.96
N ILE A 80 7.87 -9.34 -1.29
CA ILE A 80 6.44 -9.09 -1.53
C ILE A 80 6.20 -8.66 -2.98
N ALA A 81 7.06 -7.77 -3.51
CA ALA A 81 6.95 -7.31 -4.88
C ALA A 81 7.19 -8.43 -5.90
N GLU A 82 8.17 -9.30 -5.67
CA GLU A 82 8.42 -10.47 -6.52
C GLU A 82 7.20 -11.39 -6.59
N GLN A 83 6.53 -11.64 -5.46
CA GLN A 83 5.30 -12.43 -5.43
C GLN A 83 4.14 -11.71 -6.14
N PHE A 84 4.01 -10.39 -5.96
CA PHE A 84 3.00 -9.60 -6.66
C PHE A 84 3.20 -9.60 -8.19
N GLU A 85 4.44 -9.49 -8.67
CA GLU A 85 4.78 -9.50 -10.10
C GLU A 85 4.40 -10.83 -10.79
N VAL A 86 4.46 -11.95 -10.07
CA VAL A 86 4.00 -13.26 -10.58
C VAL A 86 2.55 -13.56 -10.24
N PHE A 87 1.80 -12.58 -9.72
CA PHE A 87 0.41 -12.68 -9.26
C PHE A 87 0.18 -13.75 -8.17
N ALA A 88 1.21 -14.08 -7.37
CA ALA A 88 1.10 -14.94 -6.19
C ALA A 88 0.56 -14.13 -5.00
N ILE A 89 -0.71 -13.72 -5.09
CA ILE A 89 -1.34 -12.80 -4.13
C ILE A 89 -1.40 -13.41 -2.72
N ASP A 90 -1.69 -14.71 -2.60
CA ASP A 90 -1.73 -15.39 -1.31
C ASP A 90 -0.35 -15.37 -0.61
N ASP A 91 0.72 -15.60 -1.35
CA ASP A 91 2.10 -15.56 -0.84
C ASP A 91 2.52 -14.12 -0.50
N ALA A 92 2.15 -13.14 -1.33
CA ALA A 92 2.37 -11.72 -1.05
C ALA A 92 1.65 -11.26 0.23
N LEU A 93 0.41 -11.73 0.46
CA LEU A 93 -0.36 -11.48 1.68
C LEU A 93 0.33 -12.12 2.90
N ALA A 94 0.76 -13.38 2.79
CA ALA A 94 1.47 -14.06 3.87
C ALA A 94 2.76 -13.33 4.28
N LEU A 95 3.55 -12.89 3.30
CA LEU A 95 4.76 -12.10 3.53
C LEU A 95 4.46 -10.74 4.17
N THR A 96 3.38 -10.07 3.74
CA THR A 96 2.98 -8.76 4.28
C THR A 96 2.47 -8.89 5.72
N HIS A 97 1.74 -9.96 6.03
CA HIS A 97 1.36 -10.30 7.41
C HIS A 97 2.58 -10.56 8.30
N ALA A 98 3.55 -11.32 7.82
CA ALA A 98 4.79 -11.58 8.55
C ALA A 98 5.58 -10.29 8.82
N LEU A 99 5.64 -9.39 7.84
CA LEU A 99 6.27 -8.08 8.00
C LEU A 99 5.56 -7.25 9.09
N ARG A 100 4.22 -7.22 9.09
CA ARG A 100 3.44 -6.53 10.13
C ARG A 100 3.71 -7.08 11.53
N THR A 101 3.65 -8.40 11.71
CA THR A 101 3.91 -9.03 13.02
C THR A 101 5.31 -8.68 13.56
N ARG A 102 6.32 -8.61 12.69
CA ARG A 102 7.67 -8.21 13.09
C ARG A 102 7.72 -6.77 13.57
N LEU A 103 7.10 -5.85 12.84
CA LEU A 103 7.04 -4.44 13.23
C LEU A 103 6.32 -4.27 14.56
N ASP A 104 5.26 -5.04 14.80
CA ASP A 104 4.51 -5.02 16.06
C ASP A 104 5.34 -5.60 17.22
N THR A 105 6.07 -6.70 17.01
CA THR A 105 6.89 -7.34 18.05
C THR A 105 8.05 -6.44 18.50
N GLU A 106 8.65 -5.67 17.59
CA GLU A 106 9.72 -4.72 17.93
C GLU A 106 9.23 -3.51 18.74
N THR A 107 7.92 -3.22 18.76
CA THR A 107 7.36 -2.13 19.60
C THR A 107 7.19 -2.51 21.07
N ASP A 108 7.03 -3.80 21.37
CA ASP A 108 6.91 -4.30 22.75
C ASP A 108 8.24 -4.17 23.50
N VAL A 109 9.36 -4.47 22.81
CA VAL A 109 10.70 -4.48 23.41
C VAL A 109 11.23 -3.07 23.74
N ALA A 110 10.74 -2.02 23.05
CA ALA A 110 11.15 -0.64 23.28
C ALA A 110 10.48 0.01 24.50
N SER A 111 9.54 -0.68 25.16
CA SER A 111 8.84 -0.20 26.38
C SER A 111 9.39 -0.79 27.69
N CYS A 112 10.55 -1.47 27.68
CA CYS A 112 11.21 -2.02 28.86
C CYS A 112 12.40 -1.18 29.34
#